data_AF-A0A1I0WU44-F1
#
_entry.id   AF-A0A1I0WU44-F1
#
_cell.length_a   1.000
_cell.length_b   1.000
_cell.length_c   1.000
_cell.angle_alpha   90.00
_cell.angle_beta   90.00
_cell.angle_gamma   90.00
#
_symmetry.space_group_name_H-M   'P 1'
#
loop_
_entity.id
_entity.type
_entity.pdbx_description
1 polymer ?
#
loop_
_entity_poly.entity_id
_entity_poly.type
_entity_poly.pdbx_seq_one_letter_code
_entity_poly.pdbx_strand_id
1 'polypeptide(L)'
;MSEQPNTPAVQADEDLFVLSRPFVFEDKKITELRIDFDKLTGDDLIIAERRFLSELAPTEKPWGKEFSKSYLAFIVAAAASVPVELIRKLPAKDFTSVTLSAQNFLLL
;
A
#
# COMPACT_ATOMS: atom_id res chain seq x y z
N MET A 1 -15.10 44.80 5.34
CA MET A 1 -14.28 44.10 6.34
C MET A 1 -15.01 42.84 6.77
N SER A 2 -14.54 41.61 6.70
CA SER A 2 -13.36 41.00 6.09
C SER A 2 -13.74 39.51 6.06
N GLU A 3 -14.28 39.02 4.96
CA GLU A 3 -14.44 37.57 4.77
C GLU A 3 -13.04 37.01 4.49
N GLN A 4 -12.44 36.42 5.51
CA GLN A 4 -11.27 35.57 5.33
C GLN A 4 -11.75 34.32 4.57
N PRO A 5 -11.25 34.04 3.35
CA PRO A 5 -11.48 32.75 2.74
C PRO A 5 -10.72 31.73 3.59
N ASN A 6 -11.48 30.86 4.24
CA ASN A 6 -10.96 29.74 4.98
C ASN A 6 -10.35 28.77 3.95
N THR A 7 -9.07 28.96 3.67
CA THR A 7 -8.25 27.99 2.93
C THR A 7 -8.32 26.67 3.70
N PRO A 8 -8.93 25.60 3.16
CA PRO A 8 -8.75 24.30 3.78
C PRO A 8 -7.25 24.01 3.70
N ALA A 9 -6.63 23.91 4.87
CA ALA A 9 -5.23 23.57 5.03
C ALA A 9 -4.92 22.41 4.09
N VAL A 10 -3.99 22.65 3.16
CA VAL A 10 -3.30 21.59 2.45
C VAL A 10 -2.48 20.90 3.54
N GLN A 11 -3.09 19.95 4.24
CA GLN A 11 -2.39 19.00 5.08
C GLN A 11 -1.35 18.36 4.16
N ALA A 12 -0.07 18.50 4.52
CA ALA A 12 0.98 17.74 3.90
C ALA A 12 0.54 16.27 3.95
N ASP A 13 0.27 15.69 2.78
CA ASP A 13 -0.22 14.33 2.63
C ASP A 13 0.98 13.43 2.99
N GLU A 14 1.21 13.21 4.30
CA GLU A 14 2.31 12.37 4.81
C GLU A 14 2.20 10.92 4.31
N ASP A 15 1.02 10.57 3.79
CA ASP A 15 0.66 9.31 3.16
C ASP A 15 0.95 9.27 1.66
N LEU A 16 1.43 10.35 1.04
CA LEU A 16 1.67 10.41 -0.40
C LEU A 16 3.05 9.86 -0.78
N PHE A 17 3.07 8.65 -1.30
CA PHE A 17 4.25 8.01 -1.86
C PHE A 17 4.44 8.40 -3.33
N VAL A 18 5.41 9.27 -3.61
CA VAL A 18 5.79 9.64 -4.98
C VAL A 18 6.66 8.56 -5.60
N LEU A 19 6.24 8.04 -6.76
CA LEU A 19 6.98 6.99 -7.46
C LEU A 19 8.27 7.53 -8.06
N SER A 20 9.34 6.72 -7.99
CA SER A 20 10.63 7.09 -8.59
C SER A 20 10.55 7.30 -10.10
N ARG A 21 9.62 6.59 -10.77
CA ARG A 21 9.32 6.76 -12.18
C ARG A 21 7.82 6.57 -12.41
N PRO A 22 7.19 7.36 -13.29
CA PRO A 22 5.82 7.09 -13.69
C PRO A 22 5.74 5.74 -14.39
N PHE A 23 4.70 4.97 -14.09
CA PHE A 23 4.39 3.75 -14.82
C PHE A 23 2.94 3.75 -15.28
N VAL A 24 2.65 2.95 -16.30
CA VAL A 24 1.29 2.82 -16.83
C VAL A 24 0.69 1.51 -16.31
N PHE A 25 -0.47 1.62 -15.69
CA PHE A 25 -1.28 0.49 -15.24
C PHE A 25 -2.70 0.68 -15.75
N GLU A 26 -3.23 -0.30 -16.49
CA GLU A 26 -4.58 -0.24 -17.09
C GLU A 26 -4.87 1.08 -17.82
N ASP A 27 -3.94 1.49 -18.70
CA ASP A 27 -4.00 2.73 -19.48
C ASP A 27 -3.98 4.04 -18.66
N LYS A 28 -3.76 3.94 -17.35
CA LYS A 28 -3.61 5.10 -16.45
C LYS A 28 -2.15 5.28 -16.08
N LYS A 29 -1.65 6.51 -16.25
CA LYS A 29 -0.32 6.91 -15.80
C LYS A 29 -0.38 7.17 -14.30
N ILE A 30 0.35 6.37 -13.53
CA ILE A 30 0.46 6.51 -12.09
C ILE A 30 1.82 7.15 -11.77
N THR A 31 1.79 8.27 -11.04
CA THR A 31 2.98 9.02 -10.60
C THR A 31 3.15 8.97 -9.08
N GLU A 32 2.06 8.74 -8.36
CA GLU A 32 1.99 8.77 -6.90
C GLU A 32 0.95 7.76 -6.42
N LEU A 33 1.17 7.22 -5.23
CA LEU A 33 0.23 6.41 -4.49
C LEU A 33 0.02 7.05 -3.13
N ARG A 34 -1.24 7.25 -2.74
CA ARG A 34 -1.59 7.56 -1.36
C ARG A 34 -1.69 6.26 -0.57
N ILE A 35 -0.85 6.06 0.43
CA ILE A 35 -0.78 4.88 1.29
C ILE A 35 -1.11 5.31 2.71
N ASP A 36 -2.33 5.03 3.15
CA ASP A 36 -2.82 5.36 4.49
C ASP A 36 -2.97 4.04 5.26
N PHE A 37 -2.11 3.83 6.26
CA PHE A 37 -2.15 2.63 7.10
C PHE A 37 -3.12 2.79 8.28
N ASP A 38 -3.40 4.01 8.72
CA ASP A 38 -4.29 4.30 9.85
C ASP A 38 -5.76 3.97 9.54
N LYS A 39 -6.16 4.03 8.26
CA LYS A 39 -7.50 3.58 7.85
C LYS A 39 -7.68 2.05 7.86
N LEU A 40 -6.60 1.28 7.98
CA LEU A 40 -6.70 -0.19 7.95
C LEU A 40 -7.39 -0.70 9.22
N THR A 41 -8.36 -1.58 9.02
CA THR A 41 -9.01 -2.29 10.12
C THR A 41 -8.45 -3.71 10.25
N GLY A 42 -8.73 -4.37 11.38
CA GLY A 42 -8.38 -5.78 11.55
C GLY A 42 -9.02 -6.69 10.49
N ASP A 43 -10.20 -6.33 9.97
CA ASP A 43 -10.87 -7.07 8.90
C ASP A 43 -10.08 -6.97 7.58
N ASP A 44 -9.53 -5.80 7.27
CA ASP A 44 -8.67 -5.62 6.09
C ASP A 44 -7.42 -6.49 6.16
N LEU A 45 -6.80 -6.60 7.35
CA LEU A 45 -5.64 -7.47 7.57
C LEU A 45 -6.01 -8.96 7.39
N ILE A 46 -7.15 -9.39 7.91
CA ILE A 46 -7.64 -10.77 7.78
C ILE A 46 -7.98 -11.08 6.32
N ILE A 47 -8.60 -10.15 5.59
CA ILE A 47 -8.90 -10.30 4.16
C ILE A 47 -7.60 -10.39 3.36
N ALA A 48 -6.62 -9.52 3.64
CA ALA A 48 -5.31 -9.56 3.01
C ALA A 48 -4.59 -10.89 3.26
N GLU A 49 -4.64 -11.40 4.49
CA GLU A 49 -4.09 -12.71 4.83
C GLU A 49 -4.79 -13.84 4.08
N ARG A 50 -6.13 -13.85 4.05
CA ARG A 50 -6.87 -14.88 3.29
C ARG A 50 -6.51 -14.87 1.82
N ARG A 51 -6.38 -13.69 1.20
CA ARG A 51 -5.97 -13.56 -0.20
C ARG A 51 -4.54 -14.07 -0.41
N PHE A 52 -3.61 -13.70 0.46
CA PHE A 52 -2.24 -14.20 0.43
C PHE A 52 -2.18 -15.73 0.57
N LEU A 53 -2.88 -16.31 1.55
CA LEU A 53 -2.93 -17.76 1.76
C LEU A 53 -3.58 -18.50 0.58
N SER A 54 -4.53 -17.87 -0.12
CA SER A 54 -5.17 -18.45 -1.30
C SER A 54 -4.24 -18.54 -2.52
N GLU A 55 -3.16 -17.75 -2.54
CA GLU A 55 -2.15 -17.80 -3.60
C GLU A 55 -1.02 -18.79 -3.31
N LEU A 56 -0.86 -19.23 -2.06
CA LEU A 56 0.15 -20.22 -1.68
C LEU A 56 -0.28 -21.63 -2.07
N ALA A 57 0.69 -22.48 -2.40
CA ALA A 57 0.40 -23.88 -2.56
C ALA A 57 -0.05 -24.49 -1.20
N PRO A 58 -0.93 -25.52 -1.18
CA PRO A 58 -1.41 -26.13 0.07
C PRO A 58 -0.30 -26.64 1.00
N THR A 59 0.88 -26.91 0.44
CA THR A 59 2.07 -27.39 1.15
C THR A 59 2.98 -26.27 1.65
N GLU A 60 2.78 -25.04 1.17
CA GLU A 60 3.58 -23.88 1.56
C GLU A 60 3.05 -23.32 2.87
N LYS A 61 3.92 -23.30 3.89
CA LYS A 61 3.67 -22.60 5.14
C LYS A 61 4.58 -21.38 5.19
N PRO A 62 4.03 -20.16 5.08
CA PRO A 62 4.85 -18.96 5.12
C PRO A 62 5.42 -18.81 6.53
N TRP A 63 6.74 -18.77 6.63
CA TRP A 63 7.43 -18.46 7.88
C TRP A 63 7.44 -16.94 8.05
N GLY A 64 6.66 -16.43 9.01
CA GLY A 64 6.56 -15.00 9.30
C GLY A 64 5.98 -14.21 8.12
N LYS A 65 4.65 -14.11 8.06
CA LYS A 65 3.97 -13.39 6.97
C LYS A 65 4.39 -11.91 6.91
N GLU A 66 4.82 -11.32 8.03
CA GLU A 66 5.34 -9.95 8.12
C GLU A 66 6.64 -9.74 7.29
N PHE A 67 7.31 -10.83 6.87
CA PHE A 67 8.49 -10.79 6.00
C PHE A 67 8.19 -11.17 4.55
N SER A 68 6.99 -11.69 4.27
CA SER A 68 6.58 -12.05 2.92
C SER A 68 6.27 -10.79 2.11
N LYS A 69 7.08 -10.50 1.09
CA LYS A 69 6.84 -9.39 0.16
C LYS A 69 5.48 -9.49 -0.54
N SER A 70 4.97 -10.70 -0.77
CA SER A 70 3.64 -10.91 -1.33
C SER A 70 2.53 -10.52 -0.36
N TYR A 71 2.65 -10.87 0.92
CA TYR A 71 1.69 -10.45 1.95
C TYR A 71 1.74 -8.94 2.16
N LEU A 72 2.94 -8.37 2.29
CA LEU A 72 3.13 -6.93 2.44
C LEU A 72 2.54 -6.16 1.25
N ALA A 73 2.60 -6.70 0.03
CA ALA A 73 1.93 -6.09 -1.12
C ALA A 73 0.40 -6.00 -0.95
N PHE A 74 -0.24 -7.01 -0.36
CA PHE A 74 -1.68 -6.95 -0.05
C PHE A 74 -2.00 -5.89 0.99
N ILE A 75 -1.15 -5.73 2.01
CA ILE A 75 -1.32 -4.69 3.03
C ILE A 75 -1.21 -3.30 2.41
N VAL A 76 -0.19 -3.06 1.59
CA VAL A 76 -0.03 -1.80 0.85
C VAL A 76 -1.22 -1.56 -0.07
N ALA A 77 -1.71 -2.59 -0.76
CA ALA A 77 -2.85 -2.47 -1.66
C ALA A 77 -4.13 -2.05 -0.92
N ALA A 78 -4.37 -2.63 0.27
CA ALA A 78 -5.48 -2.23 1.14
C ALA A 78 -5.31 -0.79 1.63
N ALA A 79 -4.10 -0.44 2.09
CA ALA A 79 -3.75 0.91 2.57
C ALA A 79 -3.81 1.97 1.47
N ALA A 80 -3.60 1.59 0.21
CA ALA A 80 -3.73 2.50 -0.93
C ALA A 80 -5.10 2.43 -1.61
N SER A 81 -5.97 1.51 -1.20
CA SER A 81 -7.25 1.25 -1.87
C SER A 81 -7.10 1.01 -3.38
N VAL A 82 -6.04 0.28 -3.76
CA VAL A 82 -5.70 -0.08 -5.14
C VAL A 82 -5.65 -1.61 -5.29
N PRO A 83 -5.76 -2.15 -6.53
CA PRO A 83 -5.52 -3.58 -6.73
C PRO A 83 -4.08 -3.96 -6.39
N VAL A 84 -3.87 -5.15 -5.82
CA VAL A 84 -2.53 -5.65 -5.46
C VAL A 84 -1.64 -5.84 -6.69
N GLU A 85 -2.25 -6.06 -7.86
CA GLU A 85 -1.58 -6.15 -9.15
C GLU A 85 -0.83 -4.85 -9.47
N LEU A 86 -1.40 -3.70 -9.13
CA LEU A 86 -0.76 -2.40 -9.31
C LEU A 86 0.50 -2.32 -8.45
N ILE A 87 0.41 -2.73 -7.17
CA ILE A 87 1.55 -2.76 -6.26
C ILE A 87 2.65 -3.69 -6.78
N ARG A 88 2.28 -4.86 -7.29
CA ARG A 88 3.22 -5.85 -7.85
C ARG A 88 3.89 -5.40 -9.15
N LYS A 89 3.27 -4.48 -9.88
CA LYS A 89 3.80 -3.90 -11.12
C LYS A 89 4.64 -2.64 -10.88
N LEU A 90 4.75 -2.18 -9.63
CA LEU A 90 5.63 -1.07 -9.28
C LEU A 90 7.09 -1.36 -9.66
N PRO A 91 7.88 -0.32 -9.98
CA PRO A 91 9.32 -0.47 -10.10
C PRO A 91 9.91 -1.09 -8.83
N ALA A 92 10.90 -1.99 -8.98
CA ALA A 92 11.44 -2.78 -7.86
C ALA A 92 11.91 -1.92 -6.66
N LYS A 93 12.44 -0.72 -6.92
CA LYS A 93 12.83 0.25 -5.90
C LYS A 93 11.63 0.76 -5.10
N ASP A 94 10.56 1.13 -5.79
CA ASP A 94 9.33 1.65 -5.19
C ASP A 94 8.60 0.53 -4.44
N PHE A 95 8.47 -0.65 -5.06
CA PHE A 95 7.92 -1.85 -4.43
C PHE A 95 8.64 -2.21 -3.12
N THR A 96 9.97 -2.18 -3.12
CA THR A 96 10.76 -2.46 -1.92
C THR A 96 10.49 -1.43 -0.82
N SER A 97 10.38 -0.16 -1.20
CA SER A 97 10.15 0.94 -0.26
C SER A 97 8.76 0.84 0.38
N VAL A 98 7.69 0.69 -0.43
CA VAL A 98 6.32 0.61 0.09
C VAL A 98 6.09 -0.65 0.93
N THR A 99 6.68 -1.78 0.55
CA THR A 99 6.59 -3.02 1.34
C THR A 99 7.39 -2.93 2.64
N LEU A 100 8.48 -2.18 2.68
CA LEU A 100 9.22 -1.92 3.92
C LEU A 100 8.40 -1.05 4.88
N SER A 101 7.68 -0.04 4.38
CA SER A 101 6.75 0.75 5.20
C SER A 101 5.65 -0.11 5.82
N ALA A 102 5.03 -1.00 5.02
CA ALA A 102 4.04 -1.94 5.52
C ALA A 102 4.63 -2.93 6.54
N GLN A 103 5.88 -3.39 6.33
CA GLN A 103 6.55 -4.26 7.29
C GLN A 103 6.78 -3.55 8.62
N ASN A 104 7.29 -2.31 8.59
CA ASN A 104 7.49 -1.53 9.79
C ASN A 104 6.16 -1.33 10.54
N PHE A 105 5.08 -1.00 9.82
CA PHE A 105 3.74 -0.86 10.39
C PHE A 105 3.27 -2.12 11.15
N LEU A 106 3.51 -3.32 10.59
CA LEU A 106 3.11 -4.57 11.23
C LEU A 106 3.99 -4.97 12.44
N LEU A 107 5.16 -4.35 12.59
CA LEU A 107 6.11 -4.64 13.67
C LEU A 107 6.09 -3.59 14.79
N LEU A 108 5.27 -2.53 14.66
CA LEU A 108 4.99 -1.56 15.73
C LEU A 108 4.18 -2.20 16.86
#